data_AF-A0A9D6HZR3-F1
#
_entry.id   AF-A0A9D6HZR3-F1
#
_cell.length_a   1.000
_cell.length_b   1.000
_cell.length_c   1.000
_cell.angle_alpha   90.00
_cell.angle_beta   90.00
_cell.angle_gamma   90.00
#
_symmetry.space_group_name_H-M   'P 1'
#
loop_
_entity.id
_entity.type
_entity.pdbx_description
1 polymer ?
#
loop_
_entity_poly.entity_id
_entity_poly.type
_entity_poly.pdbx_seq_one_letter_code
_entity_poly.pdbx_strand_id
1 'polypeptide(L)'
;MGKTTILLQIVRQLLKSTTAQAICYLRLDDPDLAGQPLGRLVDLYRKSCRSPNRLAYLLLDEVHGSPGWAQQMKSWVDGNEPNRVLATGSLAPHLTDGSRESGPGRWDEVVVPPLGLFEYALLQGLAKEEEARLLPDGWWERPQVPVPQLERDLWPGYLLKGGFPASALENDVTTAHQRLREDIYERALVRDMAVYFGLRSFDTLRHLFRYVAEQSSCIANTKVLSARSGASAATIADMLVRLRETFLVAQTLPFVRGKAALRPRPKLYLCDASLRSAVLLHGPEIFQDASALGYIYETAAHSHLAHLARSRGGELSYWRDERGEVDFLMALPGRS
;
A
#
# COMPACT_ATOMS: atom_id res chain seq x y z
N MET A 1 -2.21 -0.06 -7.20
CA MET A 1 -3.30 0.34 -6.28
C MET A 1 -4.19 1.35 -6.97
N GLY A 2 -5.49 1.44 -6.61
CA GLY A 2 -6.50 2.29 -7.27
C GLY A 2 -6.31 3.82 -7.18
N LYS A 3 -5.07 4.31 -7.18
CA LYS A 3 -4.70 5.73 -7.10
C LYS A 3 -5.27 6.52 -8.28
N THR A 4 -5.18 5.98 -9.49
CA THR A 4 -5.84 6.52 -10.69
C THR A 4 -7.35 6.66 -10.47
N THR A 5 -8.00 5.62 -9.94
CA THR A 5 -9.45 5.66 -9.66
C THR A 5 -9.79 6.75 -8.65
N ILE A 6 -9.00 6.91 -7.59
CA ILE A 6 -9.14 7.98 -6.59
C ILE A 6 -9.00 9.36 -7.27
N LEU A 7 -7.96 9.58 -8.10
CA LEU A 7 -7.81 10.84 -8.82
C LEU A 7 -9.01 11.15 -9.71
N LEU A 8 -9.52 10.16 -10.46
CA LEU A 8 -10.68 10.34 -11.32
C LEU A 8 -11.97 10.62 -10.52
N GLN A 9 -12.13 10.00 -9.35
CA GLN A 9 -13.24 10.31 -8.44
C GLN A 9 -13.13 11.75 -7.90
N ILE A 10 -11.93 12.21 -7.56
CA ILE A 10 -11.68 13.61 -7.18
C ILE A 10 -12.02 14.55 -8.33
N VAL A 11 -11.60 14.26 -9.56
CA VAL A 11 -11.98 15.05 -10.75
C VAL A 11 -13.50 15.15 -10.88
N ARG A 12 -14.21 14.01 -10.79
CA ARG A 12 -15.69 13.99 -10.85
C ARG A 12 -16.33 14.83 -9.75
N GLN A 13 -15.78 14.82 -8.54
CA GLN A 13 -16.29 15.63 -7.44
C GLN A 13 -16.01 17.13 -7.66
N LEU A 14 -14.81 17.49 -8.12
CA LEU A 14 -14.44 18.87 -8.43
C LEU A 14 -15.31 19.47 -9.53
N LEU A 15 -15.66 18.69 -10.56
CA LEU A 15 -16.54 19.12 -11.66
C LEU A 15 -17.96 19.51 -11.20
N LYS A 16 -18.37 19.14 -9.98
CA LYS A 16 -19.65 19.60 -9.39
C LYS A 16 -19.58 21.05 -8.90
N SER A 17 -18.39 21.58 -8.63
CA SER A 17 -18.18 22.91 -8.04
C SER A 17 -17.24 23.81 -8.85
N THR A 18 -16.60 23.30 -9.91
CA THR A 18 -15.72 24.09 -10.79
C THR A 18 -15.87 23.68 -12.26
N THR A 19 -15.27 24.47 -13.15
CA THR A 19 -15.25 24.23 -14.60
C THR A 19 -14.14 23.27 -15.00
N ALA A 20 -14.33 22.49 -16.07
CA ALA A 20 -13.31 21.57 -16.59
C ALA A 20 -11.97 22.25 -16.92
N GLN A 21 -11.99 23.51 -17.40
CA GLN A 21 -10.78 24.30 -17.70
C GLN A 21 -9.97 24.68 -16.46
N ALA A 22 -10.52 24.50 -15.26
CA ALA A 22 -9.82 24.75 -14.01
C ALA A 22 -9.08 23.51 -13.48
N ILE A 23 -9.23 22.36 -14.15
CA ILE A 23 -8.70 21.07 -13.75
C ILE A 23 -7.80 20.53 -14.87
N CYS A 24 -6.50 20.42 -14.60
CA CYS A 24 -5.56 19.72 -15.46
C CYS A 24 -5.30 18.33 -14.88
N TYR A 25 -5.70 17.28 -15.60
CA TYR A 25 -5.35 15.91 -15.29
C TYR A 25 -4.33 15.41 -16.31
N LEU A 26 -3.17 14.96 -15.85
CA LEU A 26 -2.10 14.43 -16.68
C LEU A 26 -1.77 13.01 -16.23
N ARG A 27 -1.76 12.08 -17.17
CA ARG A 27 -1.37 10.69 -16.95
C ARG A 27 0.04 10.48 -17.50
N LEU A 28 1.05 10.49 -16.64
CA LEU A 28 2.46 10.60 -17.06
C LEU A 28 3.11 9.24 -17.39
N ASP A 29 2.40 8.13 -17.23
CA ASP A 29 2.76 6.82 -17.78
C ASP A 29 2.22 6.59 -19.20
N ASP A 30 1.45 7.54 -19.74
CA ASP A 30 0.97 7.50 -21.13
C ASP A 30 2.15 7.67 -22.12
N PRO A 31 2.27 6.84 -23.17
CA PRO A 31 3.38 6.92 -24.14
C PRO A 31 3.57 8.30 -24.77
N ASP A 32 2.50 9.09 -24.93
CA ASP A 32 2.57 10.42 -25.56
C ASP A 32 3.06 11.50 -24.58
N LEU A 33 2.96 11.27 -23.27
CA LEU A 33 3.31 12.21 -22.22
C LEU A 33 4.58 11.82 -21.45
N ALA A 34 4.88 10.53 -21.37
CA ALA A 34 6.01 9.99 -20.64
C ALA A 34 7.35 10.60 -21.13
N GLY A 35 8.24 10.92 -20.18
CA GLY A 35 9.52 11.54 -20.47
C GLY A 35 9.46 13.04 -20.78
N GLN A 36 8.28 13.64 -20.95
CA GLN A 36 8.15 15.08 -21.15
C GLN A 36 8.24 15.84 -19.81
N PRO A 37 8.97 16.98 -19.75
CA PRO A 37 9.02 17.81 -18.54
C PRO A 37 7.64 18.36 -18.15
N LEU A 38 7.29 18.23 -16.86
CA LEU A 38 6.01 18.67 -16.31
C LEU A 38 5.67 20.14 -16.64
N GLY A 39 6.66 21.04 -16.52
CA GLY A 39 6.47 22.45 -16.84
C GLY A 39 5.95 22.67 -18.26
N ARG A 40 6.51 21.97 -19.24
CA ARG A 40 6.09 22.04 -20.65
C ARG A 40 4.63 21.59 -20.82
N LEU A 41 4.24 20.47 -20.20
CA LEU A 41 2.89 19.92 -20.32
C LEU A 41 1.85 20.88 -19.73
N VAL A 42 2.13 21.43 -18.54
CA VAL A 42 1.24 22.39 -17.88
C VAL A 42 1.15 23.69 -18.66
N ASP A 43 2.25 24.19 -19.23
CA ASP A 43 2.23 25.40 -20.06
C ASP A 43 1.45 25.20 -21.36
N LEU A 44 1.53 24.02 -21.99
CA LEU A 44 0.69 23.66 -23.13
C LEU A 44 -0.79 23.66 -22.76
N TYR A 45 -1.14 23.11 -21.60
CA TYR A 45 -2.52 23.14 -21.09
C TYR A 45 -3.00 24.57 -20.82
N ARG A 46 -2.16 25.42 -20.20
CA ARG A 46 -2.48 26.84 -19.94
C ARG A 46 -2.72 27.61 -21.23
N LYS A 47 -1.92 27.36 -22.27
CA LYS A 47 -2.05 28.00 -23.59
C LYS A 47 -3.28 27.54 -24.37
N SER A 48 -3.68 26.27 -24.22
CA SER A 48 -4.87 25.73 -24.89
C SER A 48 -6.17 26.17 -24.21
N CYS A 49 -6.12 26.48 -22.91
CA CYS A 49 -7.23 27.06 -22.18
C CYS A 49 -7.36 28.56 -22.49
N ARG A 50 -8.52 29.01 -23.00
CA ARG A 50 -8.82 30.43 -23.31
C ARG A 50 -8.76 31.38 -22.11
N SER A 51 -8.47 30.90 -20.90
CA SER A 51 -8.27 31.70 -19.69
C SER A 51 -7.11 31.12 -18.86
N PRO A 52 -5.86 31.56 -19.12
CA PRO A 52 -4.66 30.99 -18.49
C PRO A 52 -4.63 31.09 -16.95
N ASN A 53 -5.31 32.08 -16.35
CA ASN A 53 -5.38 32.29 -14.89
C ASN A 53 -6.48 31.48 -14.17
N ARG A 54 -6.96 30.37 -14.76
CA ARG A 54 -8.05 29.58 -14.19
C ARG A 54 -7.64 28.19 -13.69
N LEU A 55 -6.40 27.76 -13.96
CA LEU A 55 -5.92 26.45 -13.50
C LEU A 55 -5.81 26.45 -11.97
N ALA A 56 -6.78 25.81 -11.31
CA ALA A 56 -6.86 25.73 -9.86
C ALA A 56 -6.35 24.38 -9.34
N TYR A 57 -6.56 23.31 -10.12
CA TYR A 57 -6.25 21.94 -9.71
C TYR A 57 -5.36 21.26 -10.75
N LEU A 58 -4.21 20.77 -10.31
CA LEU A 58 -3.34 19.92 -11.11
C LEU A 58 -3.32 18.52 -10.49
N LEU A 59 -3.77 17.52 -11.24
CA LEU A 59 -3.80 16.12 -10.84
C LEU A 59 -2.84 15.34 -11.75
N LEU A 60 -1.80 14.79 -11.16
CA LEU A 60 -0.72 14.10 -11.85
C LEU A 60 -0.76 12.62 -11.50
N ASP A 61 -1.08 11.77 -12.47
CA ASP A 61 -1.01 10.32 -12.30
C ASP A 61 0.38 9.81 -12.72
N GLU A 62 0.97 8.95 -11.89
CA GLU A 62 2.32 8.40 -12.08
C GLU A 62 3.40 9.46 -12.31
N VAL A 63 3.51 10.41 -11.38
CA VAL A 63 4.35 11.62 -11.48
C VAL A 63 5.81 11.35 -11.85
N HIS A 64 6.32 10.17 -11.48
CA HIS A 64 7.68 9.72 -11.80
C HIS A 64 7.93 9.51 -13.30
N GLY A 65 6.88 9.42 -14.12
CA GLY A 65 6.98 9.36 -15.58
C GLY A 65 7.52 10.66 -16.21
N SER A 66 7.56 11.77 -15.46
CA SER A 66 8.12 13.04 -15.92
C SER A 66 9.50 13.32 -15.28
N PRO A 67 10.53 13.68 -16.06
CA PRO A 67 11.84 14.00 -15.54
C PRO A 67 11.83 15.32 -14.75
N GLY A 68 12.60 15.38 -13.67
CA GLY A 68 12.73 16.59 -12.84
C GLY A 68 11.43 17.00 -12.13
N TRP A 69 10.45 16.10 -12.04
CA TRP A 69 9.12 16.40 -11.50
C TRP A 69 9.16 17.03 -10.11
N ALA A 70 10.05 16.56 -9.23
CA ALA A 70 10.12 16.99 -7.84
C ALA A 70 10.59 18.45 -7.72
N GLN A 71 11.57 18.86 -8.53
CA GLN A 71 12.02 20.25 -8.62
C GLN A 71 10.94 21.16 -9.19
N GLN A 72 10.19 20.69 -10.19
CA GLN A 72 9.08 21.44 -10.77
C GLN A 72 7.94 21.63 -9.76
N MET A 73 7.58 20.57 -9.03
CA MET A 73 6.59 20.61 -7.95
C MET A 73 6.98 21.61 -6.87
N LYS A 74 8.25 21.60 -6.44
CA LYS A 74 8.79 22.58 -5.49
C LYS A 74 8.58 24.01 -5.98
N SER A 75 8.92 24.29 -7.23
CA SER A 75 8.74 25.62 -7.84
C SER A 75 7.27 26.07 -7.80
N TRP A 76 6.32 25.17 -8.07
CA TRP A 76 4.89 25.47 -8.02
C TRP A 76 4.36 25.68 -6.60
N VAL A 77 4.79 24.88 -5.64
CA VAL A 77 4.41 25.03 -4.23
C VAL A 77 4.96 26.34 -3.67
N ASP A 78 6.24 26.64 -3.92
CA ASP A 78 6.88 27.88 -3.44
C ASP A 78 6.29 29.13 -4.16
N GLY A 79 5.86 28.98 -5.42
CA GLY A 79 5.20 30.03 -6.20
C GLY A 79 3.68 30.16 -5.99
N ASN A 80 3.07 29.27 -5.20
CA ASN A 80 1.61 29.20 -4.97
C ASN A 80 0.77 29.08 -6.26
N GLU A 81 1.31 28.44 -7.29
CA GLU A 81 0.63 28.26 -8.58
C GLU A 81 0.92 26.87 -9.18
N PRO A 82 -0.12 26.02 -9.40
CA PRO A 82 -1.55 26.25 -9.16
C PRO A 82 -1.97 26.04 -7.69
N ASN A 83 -3.18 26.47 -7.33
CA ASN A 83 -3.69 26.49 -5.94
C ASN A 83 -3.62 25.14 -5.22
N ARG A 84 -3.82 24.03 -5.94
CA ARG A 84 -3.80 22.67 -5.40
C ARG A 84 -3.16 21.73 -6.41
N VAL A 85 -2.18 20.96 -5.95
CA VAL A 85 -1.55 19.89 -6.73
C VAL A 85 -1.73 18.57 -6.00
N LEU A 86 -2.20 17.56 -6.73
CA LEU A 86 -2.27 16.17 -6.27
C LEU A 86 -1.43 15.33 -7.22
N ALA A 87 -0.57 14.50 -6.67
CA ALA A 87 0.28 13.60 -7.45
C ALA A 87 0.19 12.18 -6.90
N THR A 88 0.22 11.20 -7.80
CA THR A 88 0.34 9.78 -7.43
C THR A 88 1.67 9.24 -7.95
N GLY A 89 2.13 8.18 -7.30
CA GLY A 89 3.16 7.32 -7.87
C GLY A 89 3.09 5.94 -7.24
N SER A 90 3.25 4.91 -8.07
CA SER A 90 3.38 3.52 -7.61
C SER A 90 4.79 3.19 -7.11
N LEU A 91 5.82 3.89 -7.61
CA LEU A 91 7.22 3.70 -7.22
C LEU A 91 7.60 4.52 -5.98
N ALA A 92 7.47 3.92 -4.80
CA ALA A 92 7.84 4.60 -3.55
C ALA A 92 9.30 5.04 -3.49
N PRO A 93 10.30 4.25 -3.94
CA PRO A 93 11.70 4.67 -3.92
C PRO A 93 11.99 5.97 -4.70
N HIS A 94 11.43 6.11 -5.91
CA HIS A 94 11.57 7.33 -6.72
C HIS A 94 10.81 8.52 -6.14
N LEU A 95 9.68 8.27 -5.47
CA LEU A 95 8.97 9.29 -4.70
C LEU A 95 9.78 9.71 -3.47
N THR A 96 10.42 8.78 -2.75
CA THR A 96 11.24 9.07 -1.56
C THR A 96 12.55 9.76 -1.90
N ASP A 97 13.22 9.41 -3.00
CA ASP A 97 14.46 10.06 -3.41
C ASP A 97 14.17 11.47 -3.92
N GLY A 98 13.17 11.62 -4.80
CA GLY A 98 12.72 12.93 -5.26
C GLY A 98 12.21 13.81 -4.11
N SER A 99 11.47 13.25 -3.15
CA SER A 99 10.92 14.02 -2.02
C SER A 99 11.97 14.40 -0.98
N ARG A 100 12.92 13.51 -0.67
CA ARG A 100 14.06 13.77 0.23
C ARG A 100 14.95 14.89 -0.30
N GLU A 101 15.18 14.95 -1.61
CA GLU A 101 16.01 15.99 -2.22
C GLU A 101 15.31 17.35 -2.31
N SER A 102 13.99 17.40 -2.44
CA SER A 102 13.30 18.63 -2.87
C SER A 102 12.29 19.25 -1.90
N GLY A 103 11.93 18.63 -0.77
CA GLY A 103 11.23 19.41 0.25
C GLY A 103 10.50 18.66 1.35
N PRO A 104 11.20 18.28 2.43
CA PRO A 104 10.56 18.01 3.71
C PRO A 104 9.58 19.15 4.07
N GLY A 105 8.33 18.80 4.40
CA GLY A 105 7.31 19.74 4.88
C GLY A 105 6.53 20.52 3.81
N ARG A 106 6.74 20.27 2.51
CA ARG A 106 6.03 20.97 1.42
C ARG A 106 4.76 20.27 0.92
N TRP A 107 4.63 18.98 1.17
CA TRP A 107 3.45 18.20 0.78
C TRP A 107 3.14 17.16 1.85
N ASP A 108 1.87 16.75 1.86
CA ASP A 108 1.39 15.65 2.69
C ASP A 108 1.41 14.35 1.88
N GLU A 109 2.06 13.32 2.42
CA GLU A 109 2.10 12.00 1.80
C GLU A 109 1.03 11.09 2.37
N VAL A 110 0.12 10.65 1.51
CA VAL A 110 -0.94 9.69 1.86
C VAL A 110 -0.67 8.35 1.20
N VAL A 111 -0.49 7.32 2.02
CA VAL A 111 -0.37 5.94 1.53
C VAL A 111 -1.76 5.33 1.40
N VAL A 112 -2.05 4.80 0.22
CA VAL A 112 -3.30 4.12 -0.10
C VAL A 112 -3.07 2.60 0.01
N PRO A 113 -3.53 1.93 1.08
CA PRO A 113 -3.40 0.48 1.21
C PRO A 113 -4.38 -0.27 0.27
N PRO A 114 -4.28 -1.61 0.18
CA PRO A 114 -5.38 -2.44 -0.29
C PRO A 114 -6.67 -2.16 0.49
N LEU A 115 -7.82 -2.48 -0.12
CA LEU A 115 -9.13 -2.31 0.50
C LEU A 115 -9.20 -3.13 1.80
N GLY A 116 -9.72 -2.51 2.85
CA GLY A 116 -10.13 -3.25 4.05
C GLY A 116 -11.33 -4.15 3.77
N LEU A 117 -11.58 -5.14 4.62
CA LEU A 117 -12.77 -5.99 4.62
C LEU A 117 -14.09 -5.23 4.35
N PHE A 118 -14.27 -4.07 4.98
CA PHE A 118 -15.49 -3.28 4.79
C PHE A 118 -15.58 -2.67 3.38
N GLU A 119 -14.49 -2.07 2.89
CA GLU A 119 -14.44 -1.52 1.53
C GLU A 119 -14.57 -2.63 0.47
N TYR A 120 -14.01 -3.81 0.76
CA TYR A 120 -14.24 -5.02 -0.01
C TYR A 120 -15.73 -5.39 -0.04
N ALA A 121 -16.41 -5.37 1.12
CA ALA A 121 -17.85 -5.64 1.20
C ALA A 121 -18.67 -4.66 0.35
N LEU A 122 -18.36 -3.36 0.41
CA LEU A 122 -18.98 -2.34 -0.46
C LEU A 122 -18.76 -2.67 -1.93
N LEU A 123 -17.52 -3.00 -2.30
CA LEU A 123 -17.16 -3.30 -3.68
C LEU A 123 -17.88 -4.54 -4.22
N GLN A 124 -18.12 -5.54 -3.37
CA GLN A 124 -18.90 -6.73 -3.70
C GLN A 124 -20.42 -6.52 -3.66
N GLY A 125 -20.90 -5.33 -3.26
CA GLY A 125 -22.33 -5.07 -3.06
C GLY A 125 -22.94 -5.81 -1.85
N LEU A 126 -22.09 -6.24 -0.92
CA LEU A 126 -22.47 -6.98 0.30
C LEU A 126 -22.72 -6.05 1.50
N ALA A 127 -22.43 -4.76 1.36
CA ALA A 127 -22.67 -3.73 2.37
C ALA A 127 -23.09 -2.41 1.69
N LYS A 128 -23.69 -1.50 2.46
CA LYS A 128 -24.05 -0.13 2.06
C LYS A 128 -23.10 0.90 2.66
N GLU A 129 -22.93 2.04 2.00
CA GLU A 129 -22.06 3.13 2.49
C GLU A 129 -22.48 3.66 3.88
N GLU A 130 -23.77 3.58 4.21
CA GLU A 130 -24.31 3.99 5.51
C GLU A 130 -23.79 3.10 6.65
N GLU A 131 -23.53 1.82 6.35
CA GLU A 131 -22.94 0.84 7.27
C GLU A 131 -21.42 1.04 7.41
N ALA A 132 -20.79 1.77 6.48
CA ALA A 132 -19.36 2.07 6.46
C ALA A 132 -18.92 3.08 7.52
N ARG A 133 -19.83 3.99 7.86
CA ARG A 133 -19.57 5.09 8.79
C ARG A 133 -19.54 4.63 10.26
N LEU A 134 -19.59 3.32 10.51
CA LEU A 134 -19.67 2.68 11.82
C LEU A 134 -18.32 2.27 12.42
N LEU A 135 -17.22 2.91 12.07
CA LEU A 135 -16.03 2.91 12.92
C LEU A 135 -15.97 4.24 13.71
N PRO A 136 -16.82 4.41 14.75
CA PRO A 136 -16.74 5.58 15.62
C PRO A 136 -15.39 5.63 16.34
N ASP A 137 -15.15 6.73 17.06
CA ASP A 137 -13.95 6.91 17.89
C ASP A 137 -13.67 5.75 18.86
N GLY A 138 -14.69 4.93 19.18
CA GLY A 138 -14.63 3.66 19.90
C GLY A 138 -14.52 2.40 19.03
N TRP A 139 -13.49 2.29 18.18
CA TRP A 139 -13.17 1.10 17.37
C TRP A 139 -12.97 -0.21 18.18
N TRP A 140 -12.88 -0.11 19.51
CA TRP A 140 -12.85 -1.23 20.46
C TRP A 140 -14.24 -1.69 20.93
N GLU A 141 -15.30 -0.93 20.62
CA GLU A 141 -16.67 -1.33 20.93
C GLU A 141 -17.10 -2.38 19.93
N ARG A 142 -17.57 -3.52 20.45
CA ARG A 142 -18.08 -4.62 19.63
C ARG A 142 -19.23 -4.07 18.77
N PRO A 143 -19.16 -4.15 17.43
CA PRO A 143 -20.23 -3.67 16.58
C PRO A 143 -21.55 -4.34 17.00
N GLN A 144 -22.61 -3.54 17.19
CA GLN A 144 -23.94 -4.05 17.52
C GLN A 144 -24.67 -4.69 16.32
N VAL A 145 -24.03 -4.71 15.15
CA VAL A 145 -24.54 -5.37 13.96
C VAL A 145 -24.40 -6.88 14.12
N PRO A 146 -25.45 -7.69 13.89
CA PRO A 146 -25.33 -9.13 13.82
C PRO A 146 -24.34 -9.53 12.70
N VAL A 147 -23.14 -9.92 13.10
CA VAL A 147 -22.06 -10.46 12.26
C VAL A 147 -22.31 -11.84 11.58
N PRO A 148 -23.38 -12.66 11.84
CA PRO A 148 -23.44 -14.04 11.33
C PRO A 148 -23.54 -14.24 9.81
N GLN A 149 -24.07 -13.27 9.06
CA GLN A 149 -24.24 -13.40 7.59
C GLN A 149 -23.06 -12.81 6.82
N LEU A 150 -22.45 -11.74 7.33
CA LEU A 150 -21.15 -11.25 6.87
C LEU A 150 -20.07 -12.32 7.07
N GLU A 151 -20.12 -13.12 8.14
CA GLU A 151 -19.06 -14.08 8.45
C GLU A 151 -18.90 -15.25 7.46
N ARG A 152 -19.99 -15.77 6.88
CA ARG A 152 -19.91 -16.97 6.04
C ARG A 152 -19.42 -16.69 4.62
N ASP A 153 -19.84 -15.60 4.01
CA ASP A 153 -19.57 -15.33 2.59
C ASP A 153 -18.51 -14.24 2.39
N LEU A 154 -18.40 -13.28 3.31
CA LEU A 154 -17.46 -12.16 3.16
C LEU A 154 -16.02 -12.56 3.51
N TRP A 155 -15.80 -13.19 4.67
CA TRP A 155 -14.46 -13.50 5.16
C TRP A 155 -13.70 -14.45 4.22
N PRO A 156 -14.26 -15.59 3.78
CA PRO A 156 -13.54 -16.46 2.86
C PRO A 156 -13.19 -15.77 1.55
N GLY A 157 -14.11 -14.96 1.01
CA GLY A 157 -13.88 -14.16 -0.19
C GLY A 157 -12.77 -13.12 -0.02
N TYR A 158 -12.78 -12.38 1.10
CA TYR A 158 -11.77 -11.37 1.40
C TYR A 158 -10.39 -11.99 1.65
N LEU A 159 -10.30 -13.07 2.42
CA LEU A 159 -9.02 -13.71 2.74
C LEU A 159 -8.36 -14.38 1.54
N LEU A 160 -9.14 -14.81 0.54
CA LEU A 160 -8.61 -15.44 -0.68
C LEU A 160 -8.43 -14.46 -1.84
N LYS A 161 -9.38 -13.54 -2.07
CA LYS A 161 -9.31 -12.59 -3.19
C LYS A 161 -8.63 -11.26 -2.84
N GLY A 162 -8.59 -10.92 -1.56
CA GLY A 162 -7.89 -9.75 -1.03
C GLY A 162 -8.56 -8.42 -1.30
N GLY A 163 -7.94 -7.36 -0.78
CA GLY A 163 -8.36 -5.98 -0.94
C GLY A 163 -7.84 -5.29 -2.21
N PHE A 164 -7.13 -5.98 -3.09
CA PHE A 164 -6.71 -5.35 -4.35
C PHE A 164 -7.93 -5.24 -5.29
N PRO A 165 -8.29 -4.04 -5.80
CA PRO A 165 -9.53 -3.90 -6.57
C PRO A 165 -9.65 -4.86 -7.76
N ALA A 166 -8.55 -5.12 -8.46
CA ALA A 166 -8.53 -6.00 -9.63
C ALA A 166 -8.78 -7.48 -9.28
N SER A 167 -8.31 -7.96 -8.13
CA SER A 167 -8.57 -9.34 -7.68
C SER A 167 -9.89 -9.45 -6.91
N ALA A 168 -10.26 -8.42 -6.15
CA ALA A 168 -11.49 -8.37 -5.40
C ALA A 168 -12.74 -8.52 -6.30
N LEU A 169 -12.71 -7.86 -7.48
CA LEU A 169 -13.78 -7.90 -8.48
C LEU A 169 -13.88 -9.23 -9.24
N GLU A 170 -12.93 -10.16 -9.06
CA GLU A 170 -13.01 -11.46 -9.72
C GLU A 170 -14.06 -12.36 -9.07
N ASN A 171 -14.75 -13.14 -9.91
CA ASN A 171 -15.80 -14.04 -9.46
C ASN A 171 -15.23 -15.32 -8.83
N ASP A 172 -14.07 -15.77 -9.28
CA ASP A 172 -13.42 -16.99 -8.81
C ASP A 172 -12.04 -16.73 -8.22
N VAL A 173 -11.65 -17.59 -7.27
CA VAL A 173 -10.39 -17.48 -6.53
C VAL A 173 -9.18 -17.71 -7.43
N THR A 174 -9.30 -18.56 -8.46
CA THR A 174 -8.19 -18.90 -9.35
C THR A 174 -7.78 -17.69 -10.18
N THR A 175 -8.73 -17.00 -10.79
CA THR A 175 -8.50 -15.77 -11.54
C THR A 175 -8.01 -14.64 -10.63
N ALA A 176 -8.58 -14.52 -9.42
CA ALA A 176 -8.10 -13.57 -8.41
C ALA A 176 -6.62 -13.82 -8.06
N HIS A 177 -6.23 -15.06 -7.81
CA HIS A 177 -4.85 -15.45 -7.52
C HIS A 177 -3.92 -15.25 -8.71
N GLN A 178 -4.39 -15.45 -9.95
CA GLN A 178 -3.61 -15.14 -11.14
C GLN A 178 -3.29 -13.64 -11.20
N ARG A 179 -4.28 -12.77 -11.00
CA ARG A 179 -4.06 -11.32 -10.94
C ARG A 179 -3.13 -10.90 -9.82
N LEU A 180 -3.31 -11.46 -8.61
CA LEU A 180 -2.41 -11.19 -7.48
C LEU A 180 -0.95 -11.56 -7.80
N ARG A 181 -0.73 -12.67 -8.54
CA ARG A 181 0.62 -13.08 -8.95
C ARG A 181 1.18 -12.24 -10.10
N GLU A 182 0.40 -11.98 -11.14
CA GLU A 182 0.88 -11.32 -12.35
C GLU A 182 0.95 -9.79 -12.19
N ASP A 183 -0.12 -9.17 -11.70
CA ASP A 183 -0.26 -7.71 -11.67
C ASP A 183 0.40 -7.07 -10.45
N ILE A 184 0.55 -7.81 -9.35
CA ILE A 184 1.03 -7.26 -8.08
C ILE A 184 2.39 -7.84 -7.74
N TYR A 185 2.50 -9.17 -7.64
CA TYR A 185 3.79 -9.79 -7.31
C TYR A 185 4.82 -9.62 -8.44
N GLU A 186 4.54 -10.09 -9.67
CA GLU A 186 5.51 -9.99 -10.76
C GLU A 186 5.72 -8.52 -11.17
N ARG A 187 4.67 -7.70 -11.29
CA ARG A 187 4.89 -6.28 -11.65
C ARG A 187 5.71 -5.53 -10.59
N ALA A 188 5.39 -5.63 -9.31
CA ALA A 188 6.13 -4.88 -8.29
C ALA A 188 7.54 -5.45 -8.07
N LEU A 189 7.74 -6.77 -8.16
CA LEU A 189 9.08 -7.33 -8.06
C LEU A 189 9.91 -7.07 -9.33
N VAL A 190 9.37 -7.34 -10.52
CA VAL A 190 10.13 -7.16 -11.77
C VAL A 190 10.35 -5.69 -12.05
N ARG A 191 9.30 -4.87 -12.08
CA ARG A 191 9.42 -3.48 -12.54
C ARG A 191 10.11 -2.61 -11.51
N ASP A 192 9.69 -2.71 -10.24
CA ASP A 192 10.10 -1.75 -9.23
C ASP A 192 11.45 -2.13 -8.61
N MET A 193 11.81 -3.42 -8.59
CA MET A 193 13.04 -3.89 -7.93
C MET A 193 14.15 -4.27 -8.90
N ALA A 194 13.86 -4.62 -10.17
CA ALA A 194 14.93 -4.92 -11.13
C ALA A 194 15.82 -3.72 -11.45
N VAL A 195 15.27 -2.50 -11.35
CA VAL A 195 16.04 -1.24 -11.49
C VAL A 195 17.11 -1.12 -10.39
N TYR A 196 16.80 -1.60 -9.17
CA TYR A 196 17.70 -1.47 -8.01
C TYR A 196 18.70 -2.62 -7.89
N PHE A 197 18.26 -3.86 -8.08
CA PHE A 197 19.08 -5.05 -7.82
C PHE A 197 19.69 -5.70 -9.07
N GLY A 198 19.28 -5.25 -10.26
CA GLY A 198 19.65 -5.87 -11.53
C GLY A 198 19.05 -7.27 -11.74
N LEU A 199 19.13 -7.78 -12.96
CA LEU A 199 18.52 -9.06 -13.36
C LEU A 199 19.07 -10.29 -12.62
N ARG A 200 20.32 -10.23 -12.14
CA ARG A 200 20.99 -11.36 -11.47
C ARG A 200 20.39 -11.70 -10.10
N SER A 201 19.70 -10.75 -9.48
CA SER A 201 19.15 -10.89 -8.12
C SER A 201 17.67 -11.30 -8.11
N PHE A 202 17.07 -11.50 -9.29
CA PHE A 202 15.62 -11.68 -9.40
C PHE A 202 15.14 -12.98 -8.77
N ASP A 203 15.85 -14.08 -9.00
CA ASP A 203 15.54 -15.37 -8.39
C ASP A 203 15.65 -15.33 -6.85
N THR A 204 16.72 -14.71 -6.33
CA THR A 204 16.89 -14.48 -4.89
C THR A 204 15.74 -13.65 -4.32
N LEU A 205 15.28 -12.62 -5.03
CA LEU A 205 14.19 -11.77 -4.60
C LEU A 205 12.85 -12.54 -4.58
N ARG A 206 12.57 -13.36 -5.60
CA ARG A 206 11.39 -14.24 -5.62
C ARG A 206 11.41 -15.23 -4.45
N HIS A 207 12.56 -15.86 -4.19
CA HIS A 207 12.74 -16.76 -3.07
C HIS A 207 12.55 -16.06 -1.72
N LEU A 208 13.07 -14.84 -1.58
CA LEU A 208 12.86 -14.02 -0.40
C LEU A 208 11.37 -13.69 -0.19
N PHE A 209 10.68 -13.24 -1.25
CA PHE A 209 9.27 -12.90 -1.14
C PHE A 209 8.40 -14.12 -0.80
N ARG A 210 8.67 -15.27 -1.45
CA ARG A 210 8.02 -16.54 -1.10
C ARG A 210 8.25 -16.90 0.36
N TYR A 211 9.47 -16.76 0.88
CA TYR A 211 9.73 -16.98 2.30
C TYR A 211 8.93 -16.03 3.18
N VAL A 212 8.84 -14.73 2.83
CA VAL A 212 8.01 -13.77 3.57
C VAL A 212 6.54 -14.17 3.54
N ALA A 213 6.04 -14.76 2.44
CA ALA A 213 4.70 -15.30 2.39
C ALA A 213 4.50 -16.54 3.29
N GLU A 214 5.46 -17.45 3.30
CA GLU A 214 5.44 -18.64 4.17
C GLU A 214 5.53 -18.27 5.67
N GLN A 215 6.26 -17.19 5.98
CA GLN A 215 6.55 -16.72 7.33
C GLN A 215 5.80 -15.42 7.66
N SER A 216 4.71 -15.13 6.96
CA SER A 216 3.92 -13.94 7.25
C SER A 216 3.38 -14.04 8.68
N SER A 217 3.46 -12.95 9.44
CA SER A 217 3.18 -12.87 10.88
C SER A 217 4.24 -13.48 11.81
N CYS A 218 5.34 -14.02 11.27
CA CYS A 218 6.47 -14.51 12.08
C CYS A 218 7.55 -13.44 12.31
N ILE A 219 8.33 -13.63 13.38
CA ILE A 219 9.55 -12.86 13.64
C ILE A 219 10.60 -13.19 12.56
N ALA A 220 11.10 -12.17 11.88
CA ALA A 220 12.08 -12.30 10.82
C ALA A 220 13.37 -13.00 11.30
N ASN A 221 13.78 -14.06 10.59
CA ASN A 221 15.07 -14.72 10.81
C ASN A 221 15.96 -14.57 9.57
N THR A 222 16.71 -13.47 9.53
CA THR A 222 17.61 -13.15 8.41
C THR A 222 18.74 -14.16 8.23
N LYS A 223 19.12 -14.89 9.28
CA LYS A 223 20.14 -15.96 9.19
C LYS A 223 19.62 -17.16 8.39
N VAL A 224 18.38 -17.59 8.67
CA VAL A 224 17.73 -18.68 7.92
C VAL A 224 17.55 -18.28 6.45
N LEU A 225 17.16 -17.03 6.20
CA LEU A 225 17.02 -16.48 4.86
C LEU A 225 18.33 -16.46 4.06
N SER A 226 19.42 -16.02 4.70
CA SER A 226 20.75 -16.01 4.07
C SER A 226 21.22 -17.43 3.73
N ALA A 227 21.03 -18.38 4.65
CA ALA A 227 21.41 -19.78 4.43
C ALA A 227 20.61 -20.46 3.30
N ARG A 228 19.31 -20.15 3.16
CA ARG A 228 18.44 -20.76 2.14
C ARG A 228 18.58 -20.12 0.75
N SER A 229 18.88 -18.83 0.68
CA SER A 229 18.93 -18.09 -0.60
C SER A 229 20.33 -18.05 -1.23
N GLY A 230 21.37 -18.40 -0.48
CA GLY A 230 22.77 -18.25 -0.90
C GLY A 230 23.26 -16.79 -0.91
N ALA A 231 22.41 -15.82 -0.58
CA ALA A 231 22.76 -14.42 -0.50
C ALA A 231 23.31 -14.04 0.88
N SER A 232 24.16 -13.02 0.93
CA SER A 232 24.71 -12.52 2.20
C SER A 232 23.58 -11.94 3.08
N ALA A 233 23.77 -11.95 4.40
CA ALA A 233 22.82 -11.34 5.33
C ALA A 233 22.61 -9.84 5.07
N ALA A 234 23.63 -9.13 4.59
CA ALA A 234 23.54 -7.73 4.19
C ALA A 234 22.64 -7.55 2.97
N THR A 235 22.80 -8.41 1.96
CA THR A 235 21.95 -8.41 0.76
C THR A 235 20.48 -8.69 1.12
N ILE A 236 20.22 -9.66 1.99
CA ILE A 236 18.85 -9.97 2.45
C ILE A 236 18.25 -8.79 3.22
N ALA A 237 19.03 -8.14 4.09
CA ALA A 237 18.55 -6.97 4.81
C ALA A 237 18.19 -5.82 3.86
N ASP A 238 19.02 -5.54 2.86
CA ASP A 238 18.74 -4.52 1.84
C ASP A 238 17.50 -4.86 1.00
N MET A 239 17.39 -6.12 0.54
CA MET A 239 16.20 -6.58 -0.19
C MET A 239 14.92 -6.47 0.65
N LEU A 240 14.96 -6.79 1.95
CA LEU A 240 13.83 -6.61 2.85
C LEU A 240 13.48 -5.13 3.04
N VAL A 241 14.47 -4.24 3.12
CA VAL A 241 14.21 -2.80 3.16
C VAL A 241 13.47 -2.36 1.90
N ARG A 242 13.94 -2.75 0.72
CA ARG A 242 13.33 -2.38 -0.56
C ARG A 242 11.94 -3.01 -0.77
N LEU A 243 11.73 -4.26 -0.36
CA LEU A 243 10.39 -4.90 -0.36
C LEU A 243 9.37 -4.18 0.52
N ARG A 244 9.82 -3.51 1.58
CA ARG A 244 8.93 -2.65 2.38
C ARG A 244 8.65 -1.32 1.70
N GLU A 245 9.63 -0.77 0.98
CA GLU A 245 9.41 0.44 0.18
C GLU A 245 8.38 0.19 -0.94
N THR A 246 8.25 -1.02 -1.49
CA THR A 246 7.17 -1.33 -2.45
C THR A 246 5.78 -1.44 -1.81
N PHE A 247 5.66 -1.32 -0.49
CA PHE A 247 4.44 -1.54 0.28
C PHE A 247 3.83 -2.94 0.15
N LEU A 248 4.56 -3.93 -0.40
CA LEU A 248 4.11 -5.32 -0.42
C LEU A 248 4.37 -6.04 0.90
N VAL A 249 5.41 -5.62 1.61
CA VAL A 249 5.79 -6.16 2.90
C VAL A 249 5.72 -5.04 3.93
N ALA A 250 5.12 -5.31 5.07
CA ALA A 250 5.13 -4.45 6.24
C ALA A 250 5.94 -5.11 7.36
N GLN A 251 6.29 -4.32 8.38
CA GLN A 251 6.90 -4.84 9.58
C GLN A 251 6.26 -4.24 10.82
N THR A 252 6.20 -5.03 11.89
CA THR A 252 5.86 -4.56 13.23
C THR A 252 7.06 -4.79 14.14
N LEU A 253 7.49 -3.74 14.84
CA LEU A 253 8.62 -3.82 15.77
C LEU A 253 8.13 -4.32 17.15
N PRO A 254 9.01 -4.99 17.92
CA PRO A 254 8.67 -5.37 19.28
C PRO A 254 8.60 -4.13 20.17
N PHE A 255 7.63 -4.09 21.07
CA PHE A 255 7.56 -3.15 22.18
C PHE A 255 8.59 -3.55 23.23
N VAL A 256 9.80 -3.00 23.10
CA VAL A 256 10.94 -3.28 23.99
C VAL A 256 11.58 -1.98 24.47
N ARG A 257 12.15 -2.02 25.67
CA ARG A 257 12.90 -0.90 26.28
C ARG A 257 14.37 -1.28 26.50
N GLY A 258 15.22 -0.27 26.68
CA GLY A 258 16.64 -0.46 27.01
C GLY A 258 17.46 -1.10 25.89
N LYS A 259 18.47 -1.91 26.23
CA LYS A 259 19.44 -2.48 25.27
C LYS A 259 18.78 -3.35 24.18
N ALA A 260 17.64 -3.97 24.46
CA ALA A 260 16.91 -4.78 23.49
C ALA A 260 16.36 -3.93 22.32
N ALA A 261 16.09 -2.65 22.53
CA ALA A 261 15.65 -1.73 21.49
C ALA A 261 16.74 -1.41 20.45
N LEU A 262 18.02 -1.71 20.73
CA LEU A 262 19.12 -1.51 19.79
C LEU A 262 19.20 -2.58 18.69
N ARG A 263 18.57 -3.74 18.91
CA ARG A 263 18.55 -4.86 17.95
C ARG A 263 17.16 -5.50 17.91
N PRO A 264 16.13 -4.74 17.50
CA PRO A 264 14.78 -5.27 17.45
C PRO A 264 14.68 -6.37 16.39
N ARG A 265 13.84 -7.38 16.66
CA ARG A 265 13.52 -8.43 15.70
C ARG A 265 12.11 -8.17 15.17
N PRO A 266 11.94 -7.62 13.96
CA PRO A 266 10.61 -7.32 13.44
C PRO A 266 9.80 -8.59 13.17
N LYS A 267 8.48 -8.53 13.37
CA LYS A 267 7.54 -9.42 12.65
C LYS A 267 7.33 -8.88 11.24
N LEU A 268 7.29 -9.76 10.24
CA LEU A 268 7.02 -9.39 8.85
C LEU A 268 5.59 -9.77 8.47
N TYR A 269 4.93 -8.89 7.73
CA TYR A 269 3.57 -9.11 7.25
C TYR A 269 3.50 -8.83 5.75
N LEU A 270 2.67 -9.57 5.04
CA LEU A 270 2.25 -9.14 3.71
C LEU A 270 1.26 -7.98 3.86
N CYS A 271 1.16 -7.13 2.85
CA CYS A 271 0.22 -6.01 2.88
C CYS A 271 -1.25 -6.43 2.78
N ASP A 272 -1.50 -7.66 2.33
CA ASP A 272 -2.81 -8.27 2.23
C ASP A 272 -2.69 -9.79 2.47
N ALA A 273 -3.66 -10.38 3.16
CA ALA A 273 -3.63 -11.80 3.51
C ALA A 273 -3.75 -12.73 2.29
N SER A 274 -4.43 -12.30 1.23
CA SER A 274 -4.62 -13.07 -0.02
C SER A 274 -3.33 -13.32 -0.77
N LEU A 275 -2.32 -12.46 -0.60
CA LEU A 275 -1.02 -12.63 -1.24
C LEU A 275 -0.35 -13.92 -0.80
N ARG A 276 -0.54 -14.34 0.47
CA ARG A 276 -0.01 -15.62 0.94
C ARG A 276 -0.62 -16.78 0.15
N SER A 277 -1.94 -16.82 0.06
CA SER A 277 -2.69 -17.86 -0.65
C SER A 277 -2.35 -17.88 -2.14
N ALA A 278 -2.27 -16.71 -2.77
CA ALA A 278 -1.91 -16.59 -4.17
C ALA A 278 -0.47 -17.06 -4.47
N VAL A 279 0.51 -16.66 -3.67
CA VAL A 279 1.95 -16.99 -3.88
C VAL A 279 2.23 -18.47 -3.59
N LEU A 280 1.60 -19.02 -2.56
CA LEU A 280 1.78 -20.41 -2.15
C LEU A 280 0.82 -21.39 -2.85
N LEU A 281 -0.02 -20.88 -3.76
CA LEU A 281 -0.97 -21.66 -4.54
C LEU A 281 -1.98 -22.44 -3.67
N HIS A 282 -2.43 -21.81 -2.59
CA HIS A 282 -3.47 -22.37 -1.71
C HIS A 282 -4.82 -21.78 -2.08
N GLY A 283 -5.79 -22.61 -2.44
CA GLY A 283 -7.18 -22.25 -2.64
C GLY A 283 -8.02 -22.37 -1.35
N PRO A 284 -9.34 -22.59 -1.48
CA PRO A 284 -10.26 -22.73 -0.35
C PRO A 284 -9.93 -23.85 0.63
N GLU A 285 -9.12 -24.83 0.25
CA GLU A 285 -8.64 -25.90 1.13
C GLU A 285 -7.84 -25.37 2.33
N ILE A 286 -7.31 -24.14 2.25
CA ILE A 286 -6.58 -23.51 3.35
C ILE A 286 -7.43 -23.35 4.62
N PHE A 287 -8.76 -23.27 4.48
CA PHE A 287 -9.68 -23.18 5.62
C PHE A 287 -9.75 -24.46 6.45
N GLN A 288 -9.14 -25.55 5.98
CA GLN A 288 -9.04 -26.83 6.71
C GLN A 288 -7.74 -26.92 7.53
N ASP A 289 -6.77 -26.03 7.28
CA ASP A 289 -5.50 -25.98 8.00
C ASP A 289 -5.53 -24.86 9.04
N ALA A 290 -5.73 -25.25 10.32
CA ALA A 290 -5.77 -24.31 11.43
C ALA A 290 -4.47 -23.49 11.59
N SER A 291 -3.32 -24.05 11.23
CA SER A 291 -2.03 -23.36 11.30
C SER A 291 -1.92 -22.30 10.20
N ALA A 292 -2.28 -22.66 8.97
CA ALA A 292 -2.31 -21.71 7.85
C ALA A 292 -3.31 -20.58 8.08
N LEU A 293 -4.46 -20.88 8.70
CA LEU A 293 -5.46 -19.88 9.05
C LEU A 293 -4.93 -18.85 10.04
N GLY A 294 -4.17 -19.27 11.06
CA GLY A 294 -3.55 -18.35 12.02
C GLY A 294 -2.77 -17.22 11.32
N TYR A 295 -1.90 -17.60 10.36
CA TYR A 295 -1.12 -16.62 9.60
C TYR A 295 -1.98 -15.67 8.75
N ILE A 296 -3.05 -16.18 8.13
CA ILE A 296 -3.94 -15.39 7.27
C ILE A 296 -4.76 -14.39 8.09
N TYR A 297 -5.35 -14.84 9.19
CA TYR A 297 -6.13 -13.97 10.08
C TYR A 297 -5.25 -12.93 10.76
N GLU A 298 -4.06 -13.30 11.25
CA GLU A 298 -3.13 -12.34 11.84
C GLU A 298 -2.66 -11.30 10.81
N THR A 299 -2.38 -11.72 9.56
CA THR A 299 -2.03 -10.78 8.48
C THR A 299 -3.18 -9.82 8.13
N ALA A 300 -4.41 -10.32 8.07
CA ALA A 300 -5.59 -9.47 7.84
C ALA A 300 -5.82 -8.50 9.01
N ALA A 301 -5.72 -8.97 10.26
CA ALA A 301 -5.81 -8.11 11.43
C ALA A 301 -4.71 -7.04 11.42
N HIS A 302 -3.47 -7.42 11.07
CA HIS A 302 -2.37 -6.48 10.91
C HIS A 302 -2.66 -5.41 9.87
N SER A 303 -3.14 -5.75 8.66
CA SER A 303 -3.39 -4.75 7.61
C SER A 303 -4.42 -3.70 8.07
N HIS A 304 -5.47 -4.13 8.75
CA HIS A 304 -6.49 -3.27 9.36
C HIS A 304 -5.95 -2.40 10.49
N LEU A 305 -5.26 -3.00 11.47
CA LEU A 305 -4.75 -2.29 12.64
C LEU A 305 -3.61 -1.34 12.27
N ALA A 306 -2.75 -1.71 11.34
CA ALA A 306 -1.68 -0.84 10.85
C ALA A 306 -2.25 0.40 10.14
N HIS A 307 -3.31 0.23 9.33
CA HIS A 307 -4.01 1.35 8.71
C HIS A 307 -4.64 2.27 9.75
N LEU A 308 -5.34 1.70 10.74
CA LEU A 308 -5.96 2.45 11.83
C LEU A 308 -4.95 3.21 12.70
N ALA A 309 -3.85 2.56 13.07
CA ALA A 309 -2.77 3.20 13.83
C ALA A 309 -2.23 4.40 13.05
N ARG A 310 -1.90 4.22 11.77
CA ARG A 310 -1.37 5.28 10.91
C ARG A 310 -2.34 6.45 10.74
N SER A 311 -3.63 6.18 10.51
CA SER A 311 -4.63 7.25 10.31
C SER A 311 -4.85 8.10 11.56
N ARG A 312 -4.55 7.56 12.75
CA ARG A 312 -4.63 8.27 14.03
C ARG A 312 -3.29 8.77 14.56
N GLY A 313 -2.21 8.70 13.75
CA GLY A 313 -0.87 9.10 14.16
C GLY A 313 -0.24 8.21 15.25
N GLY A 314 -0.77 7.01 15.43
CA GLY A 314 -0.27 6.01 16.36
C GLY A 314 0.71 5.02 15.74
N GLU A 315 1.20 4.10 16.58
CA GLU A 315 2.16 3.06 16.21
C GLU A 315 1.64 1.68 16.58
N LEU A 316 1.94 0.70 15.73
CA LEU A 316 1.67 -0.71 15.98
C LEU A 316 2.97 -1.40 16.38
N SER A 317 2.93 -2.16 17.48
CA SER A 317 4.03 -2.98 17.99
C SER A 317 3.52 -4.38 18.35
N TYR A 318 4.42 -5.33 18.61
CA TYR A 318 4.07 -6.61 19.22
C TYR A 318 4.85 -6.79 20.53
N TRP A 319 4.44 -7.68 21.41
CA TRP A 319 5.21 -7.99 22.62
C TRP A 319 5.33 -9.50 22.80
N ARG A 320 6.51 -9.95 23.25
CA ARG A 320 6.77 -11.37 23.48
C ARG A 320 7.81 -11.56 24.57
N ASP A 321 7.50 -12.42 25.53
CA ASP A 321 8.42 -12.87 26.58
C ASP A 321 8.30 -14.40 26.77
N GLU A 322 8.83 -14.91 27.90
CA GLU A 322 8.74 -16.35 28.24
C GLU A 322 7.33 -16.78 28.66
N ARG A 323 6.46 -15.85 29.04
CA ARG A 323 5.10 -16.09 29.56
C ARG A 323 4.05 -16.06 28.46
N GLY A 324 4.33 -15.38 27.34
CA GLY A 324 3.43 -15.37 26.21
C GLY A 324 3.78 -14.34 25.14
N GLU A 325 2.81 -14.11 24.27
CA GLU A 325 2.91 -13.22 23.13
C GLU A 325 1.62 -12.39 23.02
N VAL A 326 1.77 -11.12 22.66
CA VAL A 326 0.70 -10.21 22.25
C VAL A 326 1.05 -9.75 20.84
N ASP A 327 0.26 -10.18 19.86
CA ASP A 327 0.57 -9.96 18.45
C ASP A 327 0.50 -8.49 18.05
N PHE A 328 -0.42 -7.73 18.67
CA PHE A 328 -0.65 -6.32 18.38
C PHE A 328 -0.86 -5.48 19.64
N LEU A 329 -0.03 -4.45 19.76
CA LEU A 329 -0.11 -3.36 20.72
C LEU A 329 -0.20 -2.06 19.92
N MET A 330 -1.30 -1.32 20.06
CA MET A 330 -1.48 -0.04 19.39
C MET A 330 -1.30 1.10 20.40
N ALA A 331 -0.30 1.95 20.17
CA ALA A 331 -0.10 3.18 20.92
C ALA A 331 -0.70 4.35 20.12
N LEU A 332 -1.64 5.09 20.71
CA LEU A 332 -2.27 6.25 20.07
C LEU A 332 -1.80 7.56 20.73
N PRO A 333 -1.66 8.66 19.99
CA PRO A 333 -1.32 9.96 20.56
C PRO A 333 -2.31 10.38 21.66
N GLY A 334 -1.80 10.93 22.76
CA GLY A 334 -2.63 11.50 23.83
C GLY A 334 -3.26 10.49 24.81
N ARG A 335 -3.00 9.19 24.65
CA ARG A 335 -3.32 8.16 25.66
C ARG A 335 -2.01 7.51 26.13
N SER A 336 -1.47 8.03 27.22
CA SER A 336 -0.27 7.52 27.91
C SER A 336 -0.55 6.24 28.67
#